data_AF-D2HQB3-F1
#
_entry.id   AF-D2HQB3-F1
#
_cell.length_a   1.000
_cell.length_b   1.000
_cell.length_c   1.000
_cell.angle_alpha   90.00
_cell.angle_beta   90.00
_cell.angle_gamma   90.00
#
_symmetry.space_group_name_H-M   'P 1'
#
loop_
_entity.id
_entity.type
_entity.pdbx_description
1 polymer ?
#
loop_
_entity_poly.entity_id
_entity_poly.type
_entity_poly.pdbx_seq_one_letter_code
_entity_poly.pdbx_strand_id
1 'polypeptide(L)'
;QLSGIWYTAALASNNSALIEPGGHFRVFVNSLSAKDGNLNGEMLIPQEDGCEKVSLTVYKTETDNKFELEFWGQGDFYLKEAQPKQYLILYIVNHYNGETSLVANLLVRDPSTQQDFL
;
A
#
# COMPACT_ATOMS: atom_id res chain seq x y z
N GLN A 1 -8.63 13.23 6.29
CA GLN A 1 -7.19 13.51 6.19
C GLN A 1 -6.42 12.19 6.24
N LEU A 2 -5.71 11.83 5.17
CA LEU A 2 -4.98 10.55 5.05
C LEU A 2 -3.56 10.61 5.65
N SER A 3 -2.98 11.81 5.78
CA SER A 3 -1.63 11.95 6.35
C SER A 3 -1.53 11.41 7.78
N GLY A 4 -0.35 10.93 8.15
CA GLY A 4 -0.01 10.43 9.49
C GLY A 4 0.50 8.98 9.46
N ILE A 5 0.66 8.40 10.65
CA ILE A 5 1.10 7.02 10.84
C ILE A 5 -0.04 6.06 10.46
N TRP A 6 0.34 4.95 9.83
CA TRP A 6 -0.54 3.85 9.46
C TRP A 6 0.19 2.53 9.68
N TYR A 7 -0.56 1.48 9.96
CA TYR A 7 -0.03 0.13 10.17
C TYR A 7 -0.68 -0.82 9.18
N THR A 8 0.12 -1.64 8.51
CA THR A 8 -0.40 -2.67 7.61
C THR A 8 -0.92 -3.85 8.44
N ALA A 9 -2.24 -4.03 8.44
CA ALA A 9 -2.94 -5.09 9.16
C ALA A 9 -3.01 -6.39 8.34
N ALA A 10 -3.27 -6.28 7.03
CA ALA A 10 -3.33 -7.45 6.15
C ALA A 10 -2.90 -7.12 4.72
N LEU A 11 -2.41 -8.16 4.04
CA LEU A 11 -2.11 -8.20 2.63
C LEU A 11 -2.92 -9.33 1.99
N ALA A 12 -3.42 -9.09 0.77
CA ALA A 12 -4.04 -10.13 -0.05
C ALA A 12 -3.57 -9.96 -1.50
N SER A 13 -3.39 -11.08 -2.21
CA SER A 13 -2.99 -11.05 -3.60
C SER A 13 -3.55 -12.27 -4.34
N ASN A 14 -3.86 -12.12 -5.62
CA ASN A 14 -4.16 -13.27 -6.49
C ASN A 14 -2.89 -14.02 -6.92
N ASN A 15 -1.71 -13.47 -6.63
CA ASN A 15 -0.40 -14.11 -6.76
C ASN A 15 0.32 -14.01 -5.40
N SER A 16 0.30 -15.08 -4.61
CA SER A 16 0.79 -15.06 -3.22
C SER A 16 2.29 -14.77 -3.12
N ALA A 17 3.08 -15.16 -4.13
CA ALA A 17 4.51 -14.91 -4.19
C ALA A 17 4.87 -13.41 -4.11
N LEU A 18 3.94 -12.51 -4.47
CA LEU A 18 4.15 -11.07 -4.35
C LEU A 18 4.15 -10.56 -2.91
N ILE A 19 3.52 -11.27 -1.97
CA ILE A 19 3.31 -10.83 -0.57
C ILE A 19 3.90 -11.79 0.48
N GLU A 20 4.39 -12.95 0.05
CA GLU A 20 5.18 -13.88 0.85
C GLU A 20 6.58 -13.31 1.19
N PRO A 21 7.32 -13.87 2.17
CA PRO A 21 8.69 -13.43 2.47
C PRO A 21 9.57 -13.38 1.20
N GLY A 22 10.21 -12.23 0.95
CA GLY A 22 10.98 -11.97 -0.27
C GLY A 22 10.15 -11.45 -1.46
N GLY A 23 8.83 -11.44 -1.36
CA GLY A 23 7.92 -10.90 -2.38
C GLY A 23 8.00 -9.38 -2.48
N HIS A 24 7.99 -8.86 -3.71
CA HIS A 24 8.21 -7.43 -3.98
C HIS A 24 7.15 -6.50 -3.37
N PHE A 25 5.94 -6.99 -3.12
CA PHE A 25 4.85 -6.23 -2.50
C PHE A 25 4.63 -6.61 -1.03
N ARG A 26 5.54 -7.38 -0.41
CA ARG A 26 5.58 -7.56 1.05
C ARG A 26 6.19 -6.32 1.71
N VAL A 27 5.47 -5.21 1.60
CA VAL A 27 5.87 -3.89 2.11
C VAL A 27 4.89 -3.43 3.18
N PHE A 28 5.40 -2.81 4.24
CA PHE A 28 4.59 -2.36 5.36
C PHE A 28 4.57 -0.83 5.41
N VAL A 29 3.39 -0.23 5.35
CA VAL A 29 3.25 1.23 5.48
C VAL A 29 3.68 1.65 6.88
N ASN A 30 4.50 2.70 6.97
CA ASN A 30 4.86 3.37 8.22
C ASN A 30 4.16 4.72 8.36
N SER A 31 4.13 5.53 7.30
CA SER A 31 3.40 6.79 7.30
C SER A 31 2.97 7.20 5.90
N LEU A 32 1.92 8.01 5.84
CA LEU A 32 1.43 8.64 4.63
C LEU A 32 1.49 10.16 4.76
N SER A 33 1.71 10.85 3.65
CA SER A 33 1.59 12.30 3.55
C SER A 33 0.99 12.68 2.20
N ALA A 34 0.02 13.58 2.20
CA ALA A 34 -0.60 14.08 0.98
C ALA A 34 -0.08 15.48 0.64
N LYS A 35 0.35 15.68 -0.61
CA LYS A 35 0.81 16.97 -1.12
C LYS A 35 0.43 17.11 -2.60
N ASP A 36 -0.16 18.26 -2.96
CA ASP A 36 -0.58 18.57 -4.33
C ASP A 36 -1.53 17.52 -4.96
N GLY A 37 -2.25 16.79 -4.10
CA GLY A 37 -3.14 15.68 -4.43
C GLY A 37 -2.44 14.33 -4.62
N ASN A 38 -1.12 14.28 -4.65
CA ASN A 38 -0.35 13.04 -4.60
C ASN A 38 -0.27 12.51 -3.17
N LEU A 39 0.00 11.21 -3.03
CA LEU A 39 0.17 10.55 -1.74
C LEU A 39 1.58 9.92 -1.70
N ASN A 40 2.36 10.33 -0.71
CA ASN A 40 3.70 9.82 -0.47
C ASN A 40 3.64 8.90 0.75
N GLY A 41 4.14 7.69 0.61
CA GLY A 41 4.24 6.71 1.68
C GLY A 41 5.69 6.42 2.06
N GLU A 42 6.00 6.44 3.34
CA GLU A 42 7.19 5.77 3.87
C GLU A 42 6.82 4.31 4.15
N MET A 43 7.57 3.41 3.54
CA MET A 43 7.38 1.97 3.59
C MET A 43 8.57 1.30 4.29
N LEU A 44 8.30 0.19 4.97
CA LEU A 44 9.28 -0.70 5.56
C LEU A 44 9.29 -2.01 4.77
N ILE A 45 10.46 -2.36 4.25
CA ILE A 45 10.71 -3.62 3.54
C ILE A 45 11.54 -4.52 4.45
N PRO A 46 11.02 -5.69 4.89
CA PRO A 46 11.81 -6.62 5.70
C PRO A 46 13.00 -7.15 4.91
N GLN A 47 14.16 -7.17 5.56
CA GLN A 47 15.42 -7.74 5.09
C GLN A 47 15.94 -8.73 6.14
N GLU A 48 16.96 -9.53 5.81
CA GLU A 48 17.54 -10.50 6.76
C GLU A 48 18.00 -9.84 8.08
N ASP A 49 18.65 -8.67 7.99
CA ASP A 49 19.23 -7.95 9.14
C ASP A 49 18.41 -6.73 9.61
N GLY A 50 17.13 -6.64 9.24
CA GLY A 50 16.26 -5.56 9.72
C GLY A 50 15.18 -5.12 8.73
N CYS A 51 14.91 -3.82 8.67
CA CYS A 51 13.95 -3.24 7.73
C CYS A 51 14.58 -2.07 6.98
N GLU A 52 14.51 -2.12 5.67
CA GLU A 52 14.85 -1.01 4.80
C GLU A 52 13.68 -0.03 4.74
N LYS A 53 13.99 1.27 4.78
CA LYS A 53 13.00 2.34 4.59
C LYS A 53 13.03 2.81 3.15
N VAL A 54 11.87 2.75 2.48
CA VAL A 54 11.71 3.23 1.10
C VAL A 54 10.57 4.24 1.04
N SER A 55 10.75 5.31 0.27
CA SER A 55 9.69 6.28 -0.01
C SER A 55 9.08 6.00 -1.37
N LEU A 56 7.76 5.79 -1.40
CA LEU A 56 7.00 5.63 -2.63
C LEU A 56 6.05 6.83 -2.80
N THR A 57 5.89 7.29 -4.03
CA THR A 57 4.89 8.30 -4.37
C THR A 57 3.86 7.67 -5.28
N VAL A 58 2.58 7.80 -4.94
CA VAL A 58 1.48 7.51 -5.86
C VAL A 58 0.92 8.83 -6.36
N TYR A 59 0.88 8.96 -7.68
CA TYR A 59 0.54 10.19 -8.39
C TYR A 59 -0.95 10.24 -8.66
N LYS A 60 -1.59 11.38 -8.38
CA LYS A 60 -3.01 11.55 -8.67
C LYS A 60 -3.28 11.40 -10.16
N THR A 61 -4.43 10.83 -10.50
CA THR A 61 -4.96 10.87 -11.86
C THR A 61 -6.13 11.85 -11.92
N GLU A 62 -6.73 12.01 -13.10
CA GLU A 62 -7.99 12.74 -13.27
C GLU A 62 -9.20 11.98 -12.69
N THR A 63 -9.04 10.68 -12.39
CA THR A 63 -10.09 9.84 -11.83
C THR A 63 -9.99 9.82 -10.31
N ASP A 64 -11.09 10.14 -9.64
CA ASP A 64 -11.17 10.12 -8.18
C ASP A 64 -10.80 8.75 -7.63
N ASN A 65 -9.99 8.76 -6.57
CA ASN A 65 -9.48 7.57 -5.88
C ASN A 65 -8.63 6.62 -6.74
N LYS A 66 -8.25 7.02 -7.97
CA LYS A 66 -7.27 6.31 -8.80
C LYS A 66 -5.96 7.11 -8.85
N PHE A 67 -4.87 6.40 -8.67
CA PHE A 67 -3.50 6.92 -8.67
C PHE A 67 -2.61 6.03 -9.54
N GLU A 68 -1.48 6.55 -9.95
CA GLU A 68 -0.42 5.81 -10.64
C GLU A 68 0.75 5.56 -9.69
N LEU A 69 1.26 4.33 -9.69
CA LEU A 69 2.43 3.91 -8.91
C LEU A 69 3.45 3.27 -9.87
N GLU A 70 4.71 3.67 -9.75
CA GLU A 70 5.82 2.97 -10.39
C GLU A 70 6.64 2.25 -9.32
N PHE A 71 6.40 0.94 -9.20
CA PHE A 71 7.09 0.09 -8.23
C PHE A 71 6.98 -1.36 -8.68
N TRP A 72 8.09 -1.94 -9.16
CA TRP A 72 8.11 -3.27 -9.76
C TRP A 72 7.12 -3.44 -10.92
N GLY A 73 7.14 -2.47 -11.83
CA GLY A 73 6.21 -2.34 -12.94
C GLY A 73 5.33 -1.11 -12.81
N GLN A 74 4.33 -1.02 -13.68
CA GLN A 74 3.31 0.02 -13.62
C GLN A 74 2.11 -0.49 -12.82
N GLY A 75 1.73 0.25 -11.79
CA GLY A 75 0.61 -0.06 -10.92
C GLY A 75 -0.51 0.97 -11.03
N ASP A 76 -1.71 0.51 -11.33
CA ASP A 76 -2.93 1.29 -11.08
C ASP A 76 -3.29 1.13 -9.59
N PHE A 77 -3.13 2.20 -8.82
CA PHE A 77 -3.39 2.22 -7.38
C PHE A 77 -4.78 2.80 -7.10
N TYR A 78 -5.54 2.14 -6.23
CA TYR A 78 -6.90 2.54 -5.91
C TYR A 78 -7.11 2.66 -4.39
N LEU A 79 -7.69 3.78 -3.97
CA LEU A 79 -8.24 3.94 -2.63
C LEU A 79 -9.67 3.41 -2.62
N LYS A 80 -9.85 2.15 -2.21
CA LYS A 80 -11.16 1.49 -2.26
C LYS A 80 -12.10 1.98 -1.18
N GLU A 81 -11.59 2.11 0.04
CA GLU A 81 -12.34 2.58 1.18
C GLU A 81 -11.45 3.39 2.11
N ALA A 82 -12.00 4.49 2.63
CA ALA A 82 -11.29 5.36 3.54
C ALA A 82 -12.16 5.73 4.73
N GLN A 83 -11.80 5.21 5.90
CA GLN A 83 -12.26 5.69 7.20
C GLN A 83 -11.04 6.31 7.90
N PRO A 84 -10.66 7.57 7.63
CA PRO A 84 -9.31 8.07 7.93
C PRO A 84 -8.90 8.10 9.41
N LYS A 85 -9.86 7.87 10.33
CA LYS A 85 -9.65 7.73 11.77
C LYS A 85 -9.49 6.28 12.25
N GLN A 86 -9.75 5.31 11.39
CA GLN A 86 -9.83 3.88 11.73
C GLN A 86 -9.00 3.04 10.77
N TYR A 87 -9.43 2.90 9.51
CA TYR A 87 -8.79 2.04 8.52
C TYR A 87 -8.84 2.61 7.09
N LEU A 88 -7.99 2.06 6.22
CA LEU A 88 -8.04 2.22 4.77
C LEU A 88 -7.98 0.85 4.11
N ILE A 89 -8.72 0.69 3.02
CA ILE A 89 -8.55 -0.44 2.09
C ILE A 89 -8.06 0.15 0.78
N LEU A 90 -6.93 -0.36 0.31
CA LEU A 90 -6.31 0.04 -0.95
C LEU A 90 -5.93 -1.20 -1.75
N TYR A 91 -5.91 -1.08 -3.07
CA TYR A 91 -5.40 -2.15 -3.92
C TYR A 91 -4.64 -1.60 -5.12
N ILE A 92 -3.75 -2.43 -5.64
CA ILE A 92 -2.89 -2.16 -6.78
C ILE A 92 -3.19 -3.22 -7.82
N VAL A 93 -3.48 -2.80 -9.04
CA VAL A 93 -3.43 -3.66 -10.23
C VAL A 93 -2.05 -3.46 -10.84
N ASN A 94 -1.15 -4.41 -10.61
CA ASN A 94 0.24 -4.35 -11.05
C ASN A 94 0.41 -5.01 -12.41
N HIS A 95 1.09 -4.32 -13.32
CA HIS A 95 1.45 -4.80 -14.65
C HIS A 95 2.97 -4.93 -14.75
N TYR A 96 3.47 -6.16 -14.77
CA TYR A 96 4.91 -6.46 -14.79
C TYR A 96 5.19 -7.67 -15.67
N ASN A 97 6.18 -7.55 -16.58
CA ASN A 97 6.60 -8.62 -17.50
C ASN A 97 5.46 -9.29 -18.28
N GLY A 98 4.42 -8.54 -18.65
CA GLY A 98 3.26 -9.06 -19.40
C GLY A 98 2.20 -9.76 -18.53
N GLU A 99 2.42 -9.84 -17.22
CA GLU A 99 1.44 -10.37 -16.26
C GLU A 99 0.70 -9.24 -15.53
N THR A 100 -0.54 -9.52 -15.14
CA THR A 100 -1.36 -8.63 -14.32
C THR A 100 -1.72 -9.31 -13.01
N SER A 101 -1.37 -8.68 -11.90
CA SER A 101 -1.66 -9.16 -10.54
C SER A 101 -2.37 -8.09 -9.73
N LEU A 102 -3.15 -8.53 -8.74
CA LEU A 102 -3.82 -7.65 -7.78
C LEU A 102 -3.16 -7.81 -6.42
N VAL A 103 -2.81 -6.69 -5.78
CA VAL A 103 -2.35 -6.66 -4.39
C VAL A 103 -3.24 -5.71 -3.59
N ALA A 104 -3.90 -6.21 -2.55
CA ALA A 104 -4.73 -5.42 -1.65
C ALA A 104 -4.04 -5.27 -0.28
N ASN A 105 -4.23 -4.12 0.35
CA ASN A 105 -3.73 -3.82 1.68
C ASN A 105 -4.87 -3.29 2.54
N LEU A 106 -4.93 -3.77 3.78
CA LEU A 106 -5.70 -3.18 4.86
C LEU A 106 -4.74 -2.41 5.77
N LEU A 107 -4.99 -1.12 5.96
CA LEU A 107 -4.25 -0.27 6.88
C LEU A 107 -5.13 0.12 8.06
N VAL A 108 -4.56 0.17 9.26
CA VAL A 108 -5.24 0.66 10.47
C VAL A 108 -4.46 1.81 11.11
N ARG A 109 -5.15 2.69 11.83
CA ARG A 109 -4.53 3.77 12.61
C ARG A 109 -3.90 3.29 13.91
N ASP A 110 -4.49 2.25 14.50
CA ASP A 110 -4.07 1.68 15.78
C ASP A 110 -3.93 0.16 15.61
N PRO A 111 -2.72 -0.40 15.75
CA PRO A 111 -2.50 -1.84 15.56
C PRO A 111 -3.29 -2.69 16.55
N SER A 112 -3.72 -2.15 17.70
CA SER A 112 -4.57 -2.88 18.65
C SER A 112 -5.99 -3.14 18.14
N THR A 113 -6.44 -2.40 17.12
CA THR A 113 -7.77 -2.55 16.49
C THR A 113 -7.76 -3.42 15.24
N GLN A 114 -6.61 -3.99 14.88
CA GLN A 114 -6.46 -4.81 13.67
C GLN A 114 -7.52 -5.93 13.58
N GLN A 115 -7.81 -6.62 14.69
CA GLN A 115 -8.73 -7.75 14.70
C GLN A 115 -10.19 -7.36 14.40
N ASP A 116 -10.55 -6.09 14.56
CA ASP A 116 -11.92 -5.59 14.29
C ASP A 116 -12.20 -5.47 12.78
N PHE A 117 -11.15 -5.48 11.95
CA PHE A 117 -11.22 -5.20 10.51
C PHE A 117 -10.75 -6.37 9.62
N LEU A 118 -10.32 -7.49 10.21
CA LEU A 118 -9.96 -8.73 9.51
C LEU A 118 -11.17 -9.64 9.33
#